data_AF-A0A2V5XPQ3-F1
#
_entry.id   AF-A0A2V5XPQ3-F1
#
_cell.length_a   1.000
_cell.length_b   1.000
_cell.length_c   1.000
_cell.angle_alpha   90.00
_cell.angle_beta   90.00
_cell.angle_gamma   90.00
#
_symmetry.space_group_name_H-M   'P 1'
#
loop_
_entity.id
_entity.type
_entity.pdbx_description
1 polymer ?
#
loop_
_entity_poly.entity_id
_entity_poly.type
_entity_poly.pdbx_seq_one_letter_code
_entity_poly.pdbx_strand_id
1 'polypeptide(L)'
;MHAKTIGLIAHTGKPGVAELISAIAQEFDHFSISTLFEKETAEIAGKKSGLSLAELGAAADLLVVAGGDGTILHVVGQLGEIIKPIFGINVGSLGFLTCASSSTYREAVECIARDRINFSQRALLEARVHLGDKRTGKMIALNDAVLSRGEVSRLVLLRTRVNGEALTEFNADGLIVATPTGSTAYSLSAGGPILDPESGVFVITPICPHVLTNRSIIVAEGSIIDIEASDPDYPV
;
A
#
# COMPACT_ATOMS: atom_id res chain seq x y z
N MET A 1 6.85 -8.42 -20.57
CA MET A 1 5.50 -8.99 -20.37
C MET A 1 4.61 -8.30 -21.38
N HIS A 2 4.20 -8.97 -22.45
CA HIS A 2 3.30 -8.34 -23.44
C HIS A 2 1.89 -8.27 -22.88
N ALA A 3 1.57 -7.16 -22.21
CA ALA A 3 0.22 -6.91 -21.70
C ALA A 3 -0.72 -6.69 -22.88
N LYS A 4 -1.75 -7.53 -23.01
CA LYS A 4 -2.80 -7.40 -24.03
C LYS A 4 -4.03 -6.69 -23.48
N THR A 5 -4.21 -6.77 -22.16
CA THR A 5 -5.35 -6.19 -21.45
C THR A 5 -4.88 -5.36 -20.27
N ILE A 6 -5.26 -4.08 -20.26
CA ILE A 6 -4.92 -3.12 -19.20
C ILE A 6 -6.18 -2.81 -18.39
N GLY A 7 -6.10 -2.92 -17.07
CA GLY A 7 -7.15 -2.45 -16.16
C GLY A 7 -6.92 -1.00 -15.77
N LEU A 8 -7.88 -0.12 -16.02
CA LEU A 8 -7.81 1.30 -15.69
C LEU A 8 -8.60 1.58 -14.41
N ILE A 9 -7.94 2.24 -13.47
CA ILE A 9 -8.49 2.64 -12.17
C ILE A 9 -8.19 4.12 -11.94
N ALA A 10 -9.15 4.89 -11.46
CA ALA A 10 -8.98 6.32 -11.21
C ALA A 10 -9.48 6.75 -9.84
N HIS A 11 -8.82 7.76 -9.26
CA HIS A 11 -9.39 8.50 -8.13
C HIS A 11 -10.45 9.48 -8.63
N THR A 12 -11.72 9.08 -8.60
CA THR A 12 -12.87 9.85 -9.14
C THR A 12 -13.03 11.26 -8.59
N GLY A 13 -12.62 11.51 -7.34
CA GLY A 13 -12.67 12.84 -6.72
C GLY A 13 -11.65 13.87 -7.24
N LYS A 14 -10.72 13.53 -8.15
CA LYS A 14 -9.70 14.45 -8.66
C LYS A 14 -10.14 15.15 -9.95
N PRO A 15 -9.95 16.48 -10.09
CA PRO A 15 -10.32 17.21 -11.30
C PRO A 15 -9.49 16.75 -12.50
N GLY A 16 -10.10 16.67 -13.67
CA GLY A 16 -9.43 16.31 -14.93
C GLY A 16 -9.14 14.82 -15.12
N VAL A 17 -9.52 13.96 -14.15
CA VAL A 17 -9.18 12.53 -14.20
C VAL A 17 -10.02 11.76 -15.23
N ALA A 18 -11.26 12.20 -15.49
CA ALA A 18 -12.13 11.59 -16.49
C ALA A 18 -11.57 11.75 -17.91
N GLU A 19 -11.10 12.96 -18.25
CA GLU A 19 -10.45 13.24 -19.53
C GLU A 19 -9.13 12.47 -19.64
N LEU A 20 -8.34 12.42 -18.55
CA LEU A 20 -7.07 11.68 -18.53
C LEU A 20 -7.28 10.19 -18.79
N ILE A 21 -8.23 9.54 -18.10
CA ILE A 21 -8.52 8.11 -18.29
C ILE A 21 -9.00 7.83 -19.71
N SER A 22 -9.86 8.70 -20.25
CA SER A 22 -10.33 8.58 -21.63
C SER A 22 -9.18 8.69 -22.63
N ALA A 23 -8.24 9.62 -22.39
CA ALA A 23 -7.06 9.79 -23.22
C ALA A 23 -6.06 8.62 -23.11
N ILE A 24 -5.84 8.09 -21.90
CA ILE A 24 -5.03 6.88 -21.69
C ILE A 24 -5.63 5.70 -22.44
N ALA A 25 -6.95 5.50 -22.36
CA ALA A 25 -7.62 4.41 -23.04
C ALA A 25 -7.50 4.51 -24.56
N GLN A 26 -7.64 5.71 -25.12
CA GLN A 26 -7.43 5.97 -26.56
C GLN A 26 -5.98 5.71 -26.98
N GLU A 27 -5.00 6.07 -26.14
CA GLU A 27 -3.60 5.83 -26.44
C GLU A 27 -3.28 4.32 -26.47
N PHE A 28 -3.82 3.53 -25.53
CA PHE A 28 -3.67 2.07 -25.56
C PHE A 28 -4.32 1.44 -26.79
N ASP A 29 -5.46 1.96 -27.24
CA ASP A 29 -6.14 1.50 -28.46
C ASP A 29 -5.28 1.70 -29.71
N HIS A 30 -4.49 2.79 -29.78
CA HIS A 30 -3.52 3.02 -30.86
C HIS A 30 -2.46 1.91 -30.95
N PHE A 31 -2.10 1.31 -29.81
CA PHE A 31 -1.19 0.16 -29.74
C PHE A 31 -1.91 -1.20 -29.84
N SER A 32 -3.22 -1.22 -30.16
CA SER A 32 -4.05 -2.43 -30.20
C SER A 32 -4.11 -3.19 -28.87
N ILE A 33 -4.04 -2.46 -27.75
CA ILE A 33 -4.12 -3.01 -26.39
C ILE A 33 -5.53 -2.73 -25.84
N SER A 34 -6.18 -3.79 -25.35
CA SER A 34 -7.54 -3.70 -24.81
C SER A 34 -7.53 -3.06 -23.43
N THR A 35 -8.54 -2.24 -23.13
CA THR A 35 -8.71 -1.61 -21.80
C THR A 35 -9.99 -2.05 -21.13
N LEU A 36 -9.88 -2.39 -19.85
CA LEU A 36 -10.98 -2.67 -18.94
C LEU A 36 -11.03 -1.56 -17.89
N PHE A 37 -12.21 -1.25 -17.37
CA PHE A 37 -12.40 -0.14 -16.44
C PHE A 37 -12.93 -0.69 -15.12
N GLU A 38 -12.43 -0.16 -14.01
CA GLU A 38 -13.07 -0.29 -12.71
C GLU A 38 -14.46 0.39 -12.72
N LYS A 39 -15.42 -0.03 -11.89
CA LYS A 39 -16.80 0.49 -11.85
C LYS A 39 -16.89 2.01 -11.76
N GLU A 40 -16.32 2.64 -10.74
CA GLU A 40 -16.39 4.09 -10.58
C GLU A 40 -15.62 4.82 -11.69
N THR A 41 -14.52 4.21 -12.14
CA THR A 41 -13.70 4.71 -13.25
C THR A 41 -14.45 4.68 -14.58
N ALA A 42 -15.28 3.66 -14.81
CA ALA A 42 -16.13 3.51 -15.98
C ALA A 42 -17.22 4.59 -16.01
N GLU A 43 -17.83 4.88 -14.86
CA GLU A 43 -18.88 5.89 -14.72
C GLU A 43 -18.38 7.28 -15.12
N ILE A 44 -17.24 7.71 -14.58
CA ILE A 44 -16.66 9.02 -14.91
C ILE A 44 -16.17 9.10 -16.37
N ALA A 45 -15.80 7.97 -16.98
CA ALA A 45 -15.37 7.88 -18.36
C ALA A 45 -16.53 7.70 -19.36
N GLY A 46 -17.79 7.74 -18.89
CA GLY A 46 -18.98 7.57 -19.72
C GLY A 46 -19.10 6.17 -20.35
N LYS A 47 -18.51 5.15 -19.72
CA LYS A 47 -18.58 3.75 -20.17
C LYS A 47 -19.80 3.07 -19.57
N LYS A 48 -20.42 2.16 -20.33
CA LYS A 48 -21.68 1.50 -19.94
C LYS A 48 -21.54 0.49 -18.80
N SER A 49 -20.34 -0.04 -18.57
CA SER A 49 -20.07 -1.07 -17.57
C SER A 49 -18.61 -1.02 -17.13
N GLY A 50 -18.39 -1.21 -15.83
CA GLY A 50 -17.08 -1.44 -15.25
C GLY A 50 -17.07 -2.71 -14.38
N LEU A 51 -15.87 -3.15 -14.04
CA LEU A 51 -15.59 -4.35 -13.23
C LEU A 51 -15.27 -3.94 -11.80
N SER A 52 -15.60 -4.80 -10.83
CA SER A 52 -15.02 -4.64 -9.48
C SER A 52 -13.49 -4.77 -9.54
N LEU A 53 -12.78 -4.24 -8.54
CA LEU A 53 -11.31 -4.38 -8.50
C LEU A 53 -10.85 -5.84 -8.54
N ALA A 54 -11.58 -6.75 -7.89
CA ALA A 54 -11.27 -8.17 -7.91
C ALA A 54 -11.42 -8.78 -9.32
N GLU A 55 -12.52 -8.47 -10.02
CA GLU A 55 -12.74 -8.92 -11.40
C GLU A 55 -11.69 -8.32 -12.36
N LEU A 56 -11.37 -7.04 -12.17
CA LEU A 56 -10.36 -6.34 -12.96
C LEU A 56 -8.97 -6.94 -12.76
N GLY A 57 -8.58 -7.21 -11.50
CA GLY A 57 -7.32 -7.85 -11.16
C GLY A 57 -7.21 -9.29 -11.69
N ALA A 58 -8.32 -10.00 -11.83
CA ALA A 58 -8.36 -11.33 -12.44
C ALA A 58 -8.22 -11.28 -13.97
N ALA A 59 -8.81 -10.27 -14.62
CA ALA A 59 -8.90 -10.19 -16.08
C ALA A 59 -7.77 -9.41 -16.76
N ALA A 60 -7.15 -8.45 -16.07
CA ALA A 60 -6.09 -7.62 -16.62
C ALA A 60 -4.69 -8.27 -16.49
N ASP A 61 -3.82 -7.93 -17.42
CA ASP A 61 -2.40 -8.28 -17.37
C ASP A 61 -1.62 -7.27 -16.49
N LEU A 62 -2.01 -6.00 -16.56
CA LEU A 62 -1.43 -4.89 -15.81
C LEU A 62 -2.52 -3.89 -15.42
N LEU A 63 -2.39 -3.30 -14.23
CA LEU A 63 -3.29 -2.25 -13.74
C LEU A 63 -2.62 -0.89 -13.87
N VAL A 64 -3.29 0.08 -14.50
CA VAL A 64 -2.88 1.48 -14.52
C VAL A 64 -3.79 2.27 -13.57
N VAL A 65 -3.18 2.88 -12.56
CA VAL A 65 -3.89 3.64 -11.52
C VAL A 65 -3.61 5.13 -11.70
N ALA A 66 -4.61 5.89 -12.15
CA ALA A 66 -4.56 7.35 -12.23
C ALA A 66 -5.00 7.97 -10.89
N GLY A 67 -4.03 8.35 -10.05
CA GLY A 67 -4.31 8.74 -8.68
C GLY A 67 -3.07 9.27 -7.97
N GLY A 68 -2.97 9.04 -6.66
CA GLY A 68 -1.72 9.22 -5.92
C GLY A 68 -1.40 7.95 -5.13
N ASP A 69 -0.43 8.03 -4.22
CA ASP A 69 -0.03 6.88 -3.38
C ASP A 69 -1.22 6.30 -2.61
N GLY A 70 -2.08 7.15 -2.03
CA GLY A 70 -3.28 6.70 -1.34
C GLY A 70 -4.25 5.89 -2.22
N THR A 71 -4.33 6.20 -3.52
CA THR A 71 -5.13 5.43 -4.47
C THR A 71 -4.52 4.04 -4.71
N ILE A 72 -3.19 3.96 -4.84
CA ILE A 72 -2.48 2.69 -4.99
C ILE A 72 -2.65 1.83 -3.73
N LEU A 73 -2.52 2.41 -2.54
CA LEU A 73 -2.75 1.72 -1.27
C LEU A 73 -4.17 1.16 -1.17
N HIS A 74 -5.17 1.96 -1.56
CA HIS A 74 -6.56 1.52 -1.59
C HIS A 74 -6.77 0.34 -2.54
N VAL A 75 -6.23 0.43 -3.75
CA VAL A 75 -6.32 -0.65 -4.75
C VAL A 75 -5.65 -1.93 -4.25
N VAL A 76 -4.43 -1.85 -3.73
CA VAL A 76 -3.70 -3.00 -3.19
C VAL A 76 -4.47 -3.68 -2.05
N GLY A 77 -5.03 -2.88 -1.13
CA GLY A 77 -5.82 -3.42 -0.01
C GLY A 77 -7.07 -4.18 -0.44
N GLN A 78 -7.59 -3.95 -1.65
CA GLN A 78 -8.79 -4.61 -2.18
C GLN A 78 -8.49 -5.77 -3.16
N LEU A 79 -7.27 -5.85 -3.72
CA LEU A 79 -6.88 -6.91 -4.67
C LEU A 79 -6.54 -8.25 -3.99
N GLY A 80 -6.27 -8.26 -2.68
CA GLY A 80 -5.94 -9.48 -1.93
C GLY A 80 -4.55 -10.03 -2.25
N GLU A 81 -4.40 -11.36 -2.30
CA GLU A 81 -3.09 -12.04 -2.40
C GLU A 81 -2.52 -12.12 -3.83
N ILE A 82 -3.36 -12.03 -4.87
CA ILE A 82 -2.91 -12.10 -6.27
C ILE A 82 -2.97 -10.70 -6.87
N ILE A 83 -1.85 -9.99 -6.76
CA ILE A 83 -1.72 -8.61 -7.26
C ILE A 83 -1.00 -8.64 -8.60
N LYS A 84 -1.71 -8.22 -9.66
CA LYS A 84 -1.10 -7.95 -10.97
C LYS A 84 -0.17 -6.74 -10.86
N PRO A 85 0.82 -6.59 -11.76
CA PRO A 85 1.65 -5.39 -11.78
C PRO A 85 0.80 -4.11 -11.82
N ILE A 86 1.17 -3.13 -11.00
CA ILE A 86 0.48 -1.84 -10.89
C ILE A 86 1.43 -0.77 -11.42
N PHE A 87 0.94 0.06 -12.33
CA PHE A 87 1.61 1.25 -12.84
C PHE A 87 0.85 2.50 -12.40
N GLY A 88 1.46 3.30 -11.53
CA GLY A 88 0.84 4.52 -11.02
C GLY A 88 1.08 5.73 -11.92
N ILE A 89 0.02 6.43 -12.31
CA ILE A 89 0.09 7.75 -12.95
C ILE A 89 -0.41 8.78 -11.95
N ASN A 90 0.48 9.68 -11.54
CA ASN A 90 0.19 10.71 -10.58
C ASN A 90 -0.72 11.80 -11.17
N VAL A 91 -1.85 12.04 -10.50
CA VAL A 91 -2.75 13.17 -10.75
C VAL A 91 -2.60 14.16 -9.59
N GLY A 92 -1.64 15.08 -9.66
CA GLY A 92 -1.36 16.07 -8.61
C GLY A 92 0.11 16.14 -8.20
N SER A 93 0.40 16.16 -6.89
CA SER A 93 1.76 16.21 -6.34
C SER A 93 2.49 14.87 -6.47
N LEU A 94 3.78 14.91 -6.82
CA LEU A 94 4.61 13.71 -7.00
C LEU A 94 4.55 12.80 -5.76
N GLY A 95 4.19 11.53 -5.97
CA GLY A 95 4.17 10.49 -4.94
C GLY A 95 5.38 9.56 -5.02
N PHE A 96 5.56 8.72 -4.00
CA PHE A 96 6.63 7.73 -3.93
C PHE A 96 6.32 6.46 -4.75
N LEU A 97 5.03 6.15 -4.94
CA LEU A 97 4.59 4.93 -5.64
C LEU A 97 4.24 5.15 -7.12
N THR A 98 4.02 6.40 -7.51
CA THR A 98 3.66 6.74 -8.89
C THR A 98 4.88 6.77 -9.80
N CYS A 99 4.76 6.19 -11.00
CA CYS A 99 5.85 6.03 -11.96
C CYS A 99 5.94 7.18 -12.98
N ALA A 100 4.81 7.84 -13.27
CA ALA A 100 4.71 8.94 -14.23
C ALA A 100 3.73 10.01 -13.74
N SER A 101 3.77 11.21 -14.32
CA SER A 101 2.77 12.25 -14.08
C SER A 101 1.67 12.19 -15.12
N SER A 102 0.52 12.79 -14.81
CA SER A 102 -0.57 12.98 -15.78
C SER A 102 -0.14 13.76 -17.03
N SER A 103 0.91 14.58 -16.97
CA SER A 103 1.47 15.28 -18.13
C SER A 103 2.30 14.39 -19.06
N THR A 104 2.85 13.28 -18.56
CA THR A 104 3.69 12.34 -19.31
C THR A 104 3.01 11.01 -19.58
N TYR A 105 1.67 10.94 -19.46
CA TYR A 105 0.91 9.69 -19.63
C TYR A 105 1.15 9.01 -20.99
N ARG A 106 1.33 9.77 -22.08
CA ARG A 106 1.58 9.21 -23.42
C ARG A 106 2.88 8.42 -23.47
N GLU A 107 3.95 8.98 -22.90
CA GLU A 107 5.24 8.29 -22.79
C GLU A 107 5.10 7.04 -21.91
N ALA A 108 4.35 7.13 -20.81
CA ALA A 108 4.08 5.98 -19.96
C ALA A 108 3.36 4.84 -20.73
N VAL A 109 2.30 5.19 -21.48
CA VAL A 109 1.56 4.22 -22.31
C VAL A 109 2.47 3.62 -23.39
N GLU A 110 3.27 4.43 -24.08
CA GLU A 110 4.22 3.94 -25.08
C GLU A 110 5.27 2.99 -24.47
N CYS A 111 5.77 3.30 -23.28
CA CYS A 111 6.70 2.43 -22.57
C CYS A 111 6.04 1.10 -22.16
N ILE A 112 4.81 1.12 -21.65
CA ILE A 112 4.06 -0.10 -21.32
C ILE A 112 3.83 -0.93 -22.60
N ALA A 113 3.34 -0.31 -23.67
CA ALA A 113 2.98 -0.99 -24.91
C ALA A 113 4.18 -1.62 -25.63
N ARG A 114 5.38 -1.07 -25.42
CA ARG A 114 6.64 -1.57 -26.02
C ARG A 114 7.48 -2.39 -25.06
N ASP A 115 6.92 -2.84 -23.93
CA ASP A 115 7.63 -3.61 -22.90
C ASP A 115 8.90 -2.90 -22.36
N ARG A 116 8.93 -1.56 -22.37
CA ARG A 116 10.02 -0.73 -21.84
C ARG A 116 9.75 -0.29 -20.40
N ILE A 117 9.30 -1.22 -19.57
CA ILE A 117 9.05 -1.00 -18.14
C ILE A 117 9.86 -1.98 -17.30
N ASN A 118 10.27 -1.53 -16.12
CA ASN A 118 10.91 -2.38 -15.12
C ASN A 118 9.90 -2.70 -14.01
N PHE A 119 9.99 -3.91 -13.47
CA PHE A 119 9.19 -4.34 -12.34
C PHE A 119 10.03 -4.26 -11.07
N SER A 120 9.43 -3.81 -9.98
CA SER A 120 10.00 -3.88 -8.63
C SER A 120 9.04 -4.70 -7.78
N GLN A 121 9.58 -5.68 -7.05
CA GLN A 121 8.79 -6.47 -6.13
C GLN A 121 8.64 -5.71 -4.81
N ARG A 122 7.41 -5.63 -4.30
CA ARG A 122 7.11 -4.91 -3.06
C ARG A 122 6.52 -5.88 -2.06
N ALA A 123 7.13 -5.95 -0.88
CA ALA A 123 6.61 -6.70 0.25
C ALA A 123 5.24 -6.18 0.69
N LEU A 124 4.39 -7.09 1.18
CA LEU A 124 3.10 -6.77 1.80
C LEU A 124 3.08 -7.33 3.22
N LEU A 125 2.42 -6.61 4.13
CA LEU A 125 2.08 -7.13 5.44
C LEU A 125 0.72 -7.81 5.40
N GLU A 126 0.63 -9.01 5.96
CA GLU A 126 -0.64 -9.62 6.36
C GLU A 126 -0.81 -9.44 7.87
N ALA A 127 -1.82 -8.67 8.27
CA ALA A 127 -2.17 -8.45 9.67
C ALA A 127 -3.46 -9.17 10.04
N ARG A 128 -3.53 -9.67 11.28
CA ARG A 128 -4.75 -10.25 11.88
C ARG A 128 -4.83 -9.79 13.33
N VAL A 129 -6.00 -9.34 13.75
CA VAL A 129 -6.24 -8.87 15.12
C VAL A 129 -7.04 -9.92 15.88
N HIS A 130 -6.60 -10.21 17.10
CA HIS A 130 -7.22 -11.16 18.00
C HIS A 130 -7.74 -10.39 19.23
N LEU A 131 -9.04 -10.51 19.51
CA LEU A 131 -9.75 -9.84 20.60
C LEU A 131 -10.45 -10.92 21.43
N GLY A 132 -9.75 -11.46 22.44
CA GLY A 132 -10.18 -12.67 23.13
C GLY A 132 -10.34 -13.82 22.13
N ASP A 133 -11.52 -14.45 22.10
CA ASP A 133 -11.84 -15.52 21.15
C ASP A 133 -12.20 -15.03 19.74
N LYS A 134 -12.37 -13.71 19.55
CA LYS A 134 -12.72 -13.15 18.24
C LYS A 134 -11.47 -12.88 17.42
N ARG A 135 -11.50 -13.27 16.16
CA ARG A 135 -10.43 -12.98 15.18
C ARG A 135 -10.98 -12.15 14.04
N THR A 136 -10.24 -11.12 13.63
CA THR A 136 -10.56 -10.40 12.39
C THR A 136 -10.21 -11.26 11.17
N GLY A 137 -10.75 -10.88 10.01
CA GLY A 137 -10.22 -11.35 8.74
C GLY A 137 -8.76 -10.90 8.52
N LYS A 138 -8.15 -11.46 7.48
CA LYS A 138 -6.85 -10.99 6.98
C LYS A 138 -6.97 -9.55 6.50
N MET A 139 -5.99 -8.73 6.87
CA MET A 139 -5.81 -7.37 6.35
C MET A 139 -4.48 -7.31 5.63
N ILE A 140 -4.47 -6.75 4.42
CA ILE A 140 -3.26 -6.58 3.62
C ILE A 140 -2.86 -5.10 3.64
N ALA A 141 -1.58 -4.84 3.91
CA ALA A 141 -1.04 -3.48 3.90
C ALA A 141 0.25 -3.42 3.08
N LEU A 142 0.33 -2.44 2.17
CA LEU A 142 1.56 -2.15 1.43
C LEU A 142 2.54 -1.31 2.25
N ASN A 143 2.04 -0.39 3.07
CA ASN A 143 2.90 0.46 3.89
C ASN A 143 3.12 -0.14 5.27
N ASP A 144 2.11 -0.06 6.13
CA ASP A 144 2.28 -0.34 7.55
C ASP A 144 1.01 -0.89 8.22
N ALA A 145 1.22 -1.58 9.33
CA ALA A 145 0.22 -1.93 10.32
C ALA A 145 0.53 -1.15 11.61
N VAL A 146 -0.46 -0.41 12.11
CA VAL A 146 -0.28 0.50 13.25
C VAL A 146 -1.19 0.08 14.38
N LEU A 147 -0.61 -0.15 15.56
CA LEU A 147 -1.34 -0.31 16.80
C LEU A 147 -1.09 0.92 17.66
N SER A 148 -2.14 1.66 18.01
CA SER A 148 -2.04 2.89 18.80
C SER A 148 -2.99 2.88 20.00
N ARG A 149 -2.76 3.80 20.94
CA ARG A 149 -3.62 4.03 22.12
C ARG A 149 -5.04 4.53 21.81
N GLY A 150 -5.38 4.75 20.54
CA GLY A 150 -6.67 5.32 20.13
C GLY A 150 -6.91 6.70 20.74
N GLU A 151 -8.14 6.96 21.17
CA GLU A 151 -8.52 8.23 21.83
C GLU A 151 -8.07 8.33 23.29
N VAL A 152 -7.51 7.26 23.85
CA VAL A 152 -7.13 7.22 25.26
C VAL A 152 -5.87 8.07 25.48
N SER A 153 -5.88 8.97 26.45
CA SER A 153 -4.75 9.86 26.78
C SER A 153 -3.59 9.17 27.53
N ARG A 154 -3.60 7.84 27.64
CA ARG A 154 -2.56 7.07 28.36
C ARG A 154 -1.71 6.25 27.39
N LEU A 155 -0.44 6.08 27.72
CA LEU A 155 0.45 5.20 26.96
C LEU A 155 -0.06 3.76 26.99
N VAL A 156 0.25 3.02 25.95
CA VAL A 156 -0.05 1.59 25.85
C VAL A 156 1.24 0.80 26.04
N LEU A 157 1.18 -0.24 26.87
CA LEU A 157 2.26 -1.21 27.01
C LEU A 157 2.09 -2.33 25.97
N LEU A 158 3.02 -2.41 25.03
CA LEU A 158 3.00 -3.32 23.90
C LEU A 158 4.12 -4.33 24.05
N ARG A 159 3.76 -5.57 24.39
CA ARG A 159 4.69 -6.70 24.46
C ARG A 159 4.87 -7.25 23.06
N THR A 160 6.09 -7.19 22.54
CA THR A 160 6.39 -7.59 21.17
C THR A 160 7.24 -8.85 21.16
N ARG A 161 6.86 -9.81 20.31
CA ARG A 161 7.60 -11.05 20.03
C ARG A 161 7.89 -11.14 18.54
N VAL A 162 8.99 -11.77 18.20
CA VAL A 162 9.38 -12.07 16.82
C VAL A 162 9.66 -13.56 16.72
N ASN A 163 8.96 -14.25 15.83
CA ASN A 163 9.05 -15.72 15.66
C ASN A 163 8.81 -16.48 16.97
N GLY A 164 7.91 -15.98 17.82
CA GLY A 164 7.57 -16.55 19.13
C GLY A 164 8.53 -16.19 20.27
N GLU A 165 9.69 -15.58 19.99
CA GLU A 165 10.65 -15.16 21.01
C GLU A 165 10.38 -13.72 21.48
N ALA A 166 10.55 -13.46 22.78
CA ALA A 166 10.35 -12.12 23.34
C ALA A 166 11.42 -11.15 22.81
N LEU A 167 10.97 -10.06 22.17
CA LEU A 167 11.86 -9.02 21.66
C LEU A 167 12.09 -7.94 22.72
N THR A 168 11.03 -7.21 23.06
CA THR A 168 11.02 -6.16 24.09
C THR A 168 9.59 -5.71 24.36
N GLU A 169 9.40 -4.89 25.39
CA GLU A 169 8.16 -4.16 25.66
C GLU A 169 8.32 -2.69 25.24
N PHE A 170 7.28 -2.13 24.61
CA PHE A 170 7.20 -0.72 24.25
C PHE A 170 6.12 -0.04 25.07
N ASN A 171 6.50 0.94 25.89
CA ASN A 171 5.55 1.86 26.51
C ASN A 171 5.53 3.16 25.70
N ALA A 172 4.48 3.35 24.88
CA ALA A 172 4.48 4.30 23.78
C ALA A 172 3.05 4.77 23.41
N ASP A 173 2.93 5.76 22.53
CA ASP A 173 1.64 6.11 21.91
C ASP A 173 1.14 4.98 20.99
N GLY A 174 2.06 4.17 20.48
CA GLY A 174 1.78 3.02 19.63
C GLY A 174 3.04 2.38 19.06
N LEU A 175 2.84 1.41 18.18
CA LEU A 175 3.88 0.68 17.46
C LEU A 175 3.48 0.53 16.00
N ILE A 176 4.41 0.81 15.11
CA ILE A 176 4.27 0.67 13.66
C ILE A 176 5.10 -0.55 13.24
N VAL A 177 4.50 -1.45 12.47
CA VAL A 177 5.24 -2.44 11.68
C VAL A 177 5.11 -2.01 10.23
N ALA A 178 6.21 -1.68 9.57
CA ALA A 178 6.22 -1.18 8.20
C ALA A 178 7.02 -2.10 7.27
N THR A 179 6.54 -2.20 6.03
CA THR A 179 7.32 -2.74 4.90
C THR A 179 8.43 -1.76 4.52
N PRO A 180 9.36 -2.15 3.63
CA PRO A 180 10.30 -1.19 3.06
C PRO A 180 9.63 -0.03 2.33
N THR A 181 8.49 -0.28 1.67
CA THR A 181 7.69 0.77 1.03
C THR A 181 7.07 1.71 2.06
N GLY A 182 6.57 1.18 3.18
CA GLY A 182 6.02 1.97 4.28
C GLY A 182 7.07 2.71 5.11
N SER A 183 8.35 2.37 4.97
CA SER A 183 9.44 3.01 5.71
C SER A 183 9.52 4.53 5.45
N THR A 184 9.09 5.00 4.28
CA THR A 184 9.02 6.41 3.90
C THR A 184 7.70 7.09 4.26
N ALA A 185 6.76 6.38 4.88
CA ALA A 185 5.44 6.86 5.24
C ALA A 185 5.36 7.21 6.75
N TYR A 186 4.46 6.55 7.50
CA TYR A 186 4.27 6.90 8.90
C TYR A 186 5.46 6.50 9.77
N SER A 187 6.12 5.37 9.44
CA SER A 187 7.36 4.95 10.10
C SER A 187 8.44 6.04 10.06
N LEU A 188 8.68 6.69 8.91
CA LEU A 188 9.61 7.82 8.80
C LEU A 188 9.25 8.96 9.75
N SER A 189 7.97 9.31 9.81
CA SER A 189 7.46 10.38 10.68
C SER A 189 7.66 10.06 12.16
N ALA A 190 7.64 8.78 12.53
CA ALA A 190 7.92 8.29 13.88
C ALA A 190 9.43 8.09 14.17
N GLY A 191 10.32 8.44 13.23
CA GLY A 191 11.77 8.32 13.39
C GLY A 191 12.35 6.97 12.94
N GLY A 192 11.60 6.22 12.12
CA GLY A 192 12.09 5.02 11.44
C GLY A 192 13.14 5.32 10.36
N PRO A 193 14.03 4.37 10.05
CA PRO A 193 14.97 4.48 8.94
C PRO A 193 14.26 4.34 7.59
N ILE A 194 14.83 4.95 6.55
CA ILE A 194 14.43 4.67 5.15
C ILE A 194 15.06 3.34 4.73
N LEU A 195 14.26 2.47 4.14
CA LEU A 195 14.68 1.17 3.65
C LEU A 195 14.62 1.13 2.11
N ASP A 196 15.53 0.36 1.51
CA ASP A 196 15.44 0.03 0.10
C ASP A 196 14.22 -0.86 -0.17
N PRO A 197 13.38 -0.60 -1.20
CA PRO A 197 12.15 -1.34 -1.45
C PRO A 197 12.29 -2.87 -1.53
N GLU A 198 13.46 -3.37 -1.95
CA GLU A 198 13.75 -4.80 -2.18
C GLU A 198 14.69 -5.38 -1.11
N SER A 199 14.83 -4.70 0.03
CA SER A 199 15.77 -5.07 1.12
C SER A 199 15.44 -6.38 1.86
N GLY A 200 14.25 -6.97 1.68
CA GLY A 200 13.88 -8.23 2.32
C GLY A 200 13.66 -8.15 3.83
N VAL A 201 13.31 -6.96 4.34
CA VAL A 201 13.15 -6.70 5.78
C VAL A 201 11.89 -5.89 6.09
N PHE A 202 11.39 -6.02 7.32
CA PHE A 202 10.41 -5.13 7.93
C PHE A 202 11.05 -4.28 9.01
N VAL A 203 10.40 -3.18 9.37
CA VAL A 203 10.82 -2.33 10.49
C VAL A 203 9.71 -2.14 11.51
N ILE A 204 10.06 -2.28 12.78
CA ILE A 204 9.22 -2.02 13.94
C ILE A 204 9.63 -0.66 14.51
N THR A 205 8.75 0.33 14.46
CA THR A 205 9.02 1.71 14.91
C THR A 205 8.03 2.12 16.02
N PRO A 206 8.50 2.39 17.26
CA PRO A 206 7.62 2.90 18.31
C PRO A 206 7.24 4.36 18.06
N ILE A 207 6.00 4.73 18.40
CA ILE A 207 5.50 6.10 18.29
C ILE A 207 5.66 6.78 19.64
N CYS A 208 6.49 7.84 19.73
CA CYS A 208 6.72 8.59 20.96
C CYS A 208 6.97 7.70 22.21
N PRO A 209 7.97 6.80 22.19
CA PRO A 209 8.22 5.91 23.32
C PRO A 209 8.67 6.68 24.56
N HIS A 210 8.20 6.27 25.73
CA HIS A 210 8.61 6.85 27.02
C HIS A 210 10.10 6.59 27.34
N VAL A 211 10.64 5.47 26.86
CA VAL A 211 12.04 5.09 27.09
C VAL A 211 12.91 5.56 25.94
N LEU A 212 13.89 6.43 26.23
CA LEU A 212 14.78 7.06 25.24
C LEU A 212 15.67 6.09 24.46
N THR A 213 15.89 4.86 24.96
CA THR A 213 16.68 3.83 24.29
C THR A 213 15.85 2.98 23.31
N ASN A 214 14.52 3.14 23.28
CA ASN A 214 13.70 2.45 22.29
C ASN A 214 13.99 3.02 20.91
N ARG A 215 14.58 2.18 20.05
CA ARG A 215 14.92 2.46 18.67
C ARG A 215 14.08 1.59 17.75
N SER A 216 14.02 1.98 16.48
CA SER A 216 13.44 1.11 15.45
C SER A 216 14.25 -0.18 15.32
N ILE A 217 13.55 -1.29 15.12
CA ILE A 217 14.14 -2.63 15.02
C ILE A 217 13.83 -3.19 13.64
N ILE A 218 14.85 -3.67 12.94
CA ILE A 218 14.71 -4.28 11.61
C ILE A 218 14.68 -5.79 11.78
N VAL A 219 13.73 -6.46 11.12
CA VAL A 219 13.54 -7.91 11.14
C VAL A 219 13.39 -8.43 9.71
N ALA A 220 13.62 -9.73 9.48
CA ALA A 220 13.45 -10.30 8.14
C ALA A 220 11.98 -10.27 7.68
N GLU A 221 11.72 -10.08 6.38
CA GLU A 221 10.37 -10.03 5.77
C GLU A 221 9.53 -11.30 6.03
N GLY A 222 10.16 -12.45 6.30
CA GLY A 222 9.48 -13.69 6.67
C GLY A 222 9.12 -13.83 8.16
N SER A 223 9.40 -12.81 8.98
CA SER A 223 9.21 -12.91 10.43
C SER A 223 7.75 -12.75 10.83
N ILE A 224 7.30 -13.57 11.79
CA ILE A 224 6.00 -13.38 12.44
C ILE A 224 6.20 -12.43 13.61
N ILE A 225 5.47 -11.31 13.60
CA ILE A 225 5.56 -10.27 14.64
C ILE A 225 4.25 -10.29 15.43
N ASP A 226 4.31 -10.73 16.69
CA ASP A 226 3.17 -10.73 17.60
C ASP A 226 3.27 -9.52 18.52
N ILE A 227 2.19 -8.74 18.60
CA ILE A 227 2.09 -7.54 19.45
C ILE A 227 0.87 -7.71 20.35
N GLU A 228 1.11 -7.71 21.66
CA GLU A 228 0.07 -7.84 22.67
C GLU A 228 -0.03 -6.54 23.47
N ALA A 229 -1.21 -5.92 23.46
CA ALA A 229 -1.50 -4.78 24.32
C ALA A 229 -1.81 -5.28 25.74
N SER A 230 -1.13 -4.70 26.71
CA SER A 230 -1.29 -5.01 28.14
C SER A 230 -1.49 -3.74 28.94
N ASP A 231 -2.15 -3.84 30.10
CA ASP A 231 -2.17 -2.75 31.06
C ASP A 231 -0.77 -2.62 31.71
N PRO A 232 -0.28 -1.40 31.96
CA PRO A 232 1.00 -1.22 32.62
C PRO A 232 0.95 -1.75 34.06
N ASP A 233 1.99 -2.49 34.47
CA ASP A 233 2.12 -3.07 35.82
C ASP A 233 2.45 -2.04 36.92
N TYR A 234 2.39 -0.73 36.63
CA TYR A 234 2.70 0.35 37.57
C TYR A 234 1.47 1.23 37.83
N PRO A 235 1.23 1.63 39.10
CA PRO A 235 0.09 2.49 39.43
C PRO A 235 0.23 3.87 38.77
N VAL A 236 -0.87 4.30 38.13
CA VAL A 236 -1.04 5.65 37.55
C VAL A 236 -1.16 6.69 38.66
#